data_AF-A0A0A9E2Y2-F1
#
_entry.id   AF-A0A0A9E2Y2-F1
#
_cell.length_a   1.000
_cell.length_b   1.000
_cell.length_c   1.000
_cell.angle_alpha   90.00
_cell.angle_beta   90.00
_cell.angle_gamma   90.00
#
_symmetry.space_group_name_H-M   'P 1'
#
loop_
_entity.id
_entity.type
_entity.pdbx_description
1 polymer ?
#
loop_
_entity_poly.entity_id
_entity_poly.type
_entity_poly.pdbx_seq_one_letter_code
_entity_poly.pdbx_strand_id
1 'polypeptide(L)'
;MHLKISSDGNLVIVNSAGTESVIWSTHIANRTGTTMNTTSAILLETGNLALVESPSSNVTLWQSFDYPTDVVLPGAKFGRNKVTGFNRQGITKKSLIDLGLGSYSIELDTSGVVLKRRNPSVVYWSWASGTSTLKLIPILKSILELNPRTKGLIDPTYVDNNEEEYYMYTSPDESSSTFVSLDISGQIKLNVWSQANQSWKSILAQPADPCTLSATCGPFTVCNGISRPFCNCMESFSQKSHLDWEVDDRTGGCIRNTPLDCTSNKNKTSSTDIFHPIAHVTLPYSPKSIDDATTQSKCEETCHNSCSCTAYSYNNSRCSVWHGDLLSVNLNDGIDNTSEDVLYIRLAAKDLQSLREKKRKSSIGVVVAASIIIFGLLMLMLFFAI
;
A
#
# COMPACT_ATOMS: atom_id res chain seq x y z
N MET A 1 2.87 -8.05 30.75
CA MET A 1 1.52 -7.56 30.40
C MET A 1 0.55 -8.71 30.52
N HIS A 2 -0.67 -8.50 30.97
CA HIS A 2 -1.70 -9.54 31.01
C HIS A 2 -3.09 -8.97 30.70
N LEU A 3 -3.97 -9.81 30.14
CA LEU A 3 -5.35 -9.51 29.82
C LEU A 3 -6.25 -9.95 30.99
N LYS A 4 -7.14 -9.09 31.47
CA LYS A 4 -8.12 -9.43 32.52
C LYS A 4 -9.41 -8.66 32.34
N ILE A 5 -10.48 -9.13 32.99
CA ILE A 5 -11.70 -8.35 33.19
C ILE A 5 -11.50 -7.52 34.46
N SER A 6 -11.61 -6.20 34.33
CA SER A 6 -11.52 -5.25 35.43
C SER A 6 -12.81 -5.24 36.26
N SER A 7 -12.76 -4.70 37.47
CA SER A 7 -13.90 -4.66 38.40
C SER A 7 -15.10 -3.86 37.88
N ASP A 8 -14.89 -2.97 36.91
CA ASP A 8 -15.92 -2.22 36.19
C ASP A 8 -16.54 -3.03 35.02
N GLY A 9 -16.12 -4.27 34.82
CA GLY A 9 -16.58 -5.16 33.76
C GLY A 9 -15.94 -4.91 32.40
N ASN A 10 -14.95 -4.01 32.28
CA ASN A 10 -14.22 -3.81 31.02
C ASN A 10 -13.12 -4.86 30.85
N LEU A 11 -12.87 -5.25 29.60
CA LEU A 11 -11.70 -6.05 29.25
C LEU A 11 -10.49 -5.11 29.15
N VAL A 12 -9.43 -5.40 29.89
CA VAL A 12 -8.24 -4.52 30.02
C VAL A 12 -6.94 -5.27 29.80
N ILE A 13 -5.98 -4.60 29.14
CA ILE A 13 -4.57 -5.01 29.08
C ILE A 13 -3.80 -4.15 30.06
N VAL A 14 -3.14 -4.78 31.03
CA VAL A 14 -2.35 -4.09 32.05
C VAL A 14 -0.87 -4.40 31.94
N ASN A 15 -0.05 -3.39 32.22
CA ASN A 15 1.39 -3.56 32.41
C ASN A 15 1.67 -4.00 33.84
N SER A 16 2.29 -5.17 34.00
CA SER A 16 2.66 -5.72 35.31
C SER A 16 3.97 -5.13 35.87
N ALA A 17 4.66 -4.26 35.14
CA ALA A 17 5.92 -3.67 35.56
C ALA A 17 5.68 -2.45 36.48
N GLY A 18 5.79 -2.65 37.79
CA GLY A 18 5.61 -1.60 38.80
C GLY A 18 4.15 -1.40 39.19
N THR A 19 3.61 -0.20 38.99
CA THR A 19 2.18 0.08 39.17
C THR A 19 1.39 -0.52 38.01
N GLU A 20 0.31 -1.27 38.30
CA GLU A 20 -0.59 -1.80 37.26
C GLU A 20 -1.20 -0.64 36.44
N SER A 21 -0.56 -0.28 35.33
CA SER A 21 -1.07 0.73 34.41
C SER A 21 -1.87 0.06 33.31
N VAL A 22 -3.10 0.51 33.08
CA VAL A 22 -3.93 0.09 31.94
C VAL A 22 -3.33 0.67 30.66
N ILE A 23 -2.99 -0.20 29.71
CA ILE A 23 -2.47 0.18 28.38
C ILE A 23 -3.61 0.28 27.35
N TRP A 24 -4.62 -0.57 27.50
CA TRP A 24 -5.80 -0.62 26.64
C TRP A 24 -7.01 -1.13 27.43
N SER A 25 -8.19 -0.62 27.12
CA SER A 25 -9.46 -1.06 27.71
C SER A 25 -10.58 -0.98 26.68
N THR A 26 -11.56 -1.87 26.81
CA THR A 26 -12.88 -1.64 26.18
C THR A 26 -13.55 -0.41 26.79
N HIS A 27 -14.45 0.21 26.04
CA HIS A 27 -15.27 1.32 26.52
C HIS A 27 -16.74 0.93 26.47
N ILE A 28 -17.19 0.16 27.46
CA ILE A 28 -18.61 -0.16 27.61
C ILE A 28 -19.32 1.00 28.31
N ALA A 29 -20.31 1.61 27.66
CA ALA A 29 -21.12 2.69 28.22
C ALA A 29 -22.37 2.14 28.97
N ASN A 30 -22.92 2.93 29.90
CA ASN A 30 -24.24 2.74 30.52
C ASN A 30 -24.47 1.41 31.25
N ARG A 31 -23.53 0.93 32.09
CA ARG A 31 -23.80 -0.21 32.99
C ARG A 31 -24.23 0.23 34.38
N THR A 32 -25.26 -0.44 34.89
CA THR A 32 -25.68 -0.39 36.30
C THR A 32 -24.83 -1.38 37.12
N GLY A 33 -24.49 -1.02 38.36
CA GLY A 33 -23.48 -1.71 39.18
C GLY A 33 -23.72 -3.20 39.47
N THR A 34 -24.94 -3.71 39.32
CA THR A 34 -25.26 -5.14 39.46
C THR A 34 -24.78 -6.00 38.30
N THR A 35 -24.59 -5.42 37.11
CA THR A 35 -24.22 -6.16 35.89
C THR A 35 -22.71 -6.38 35.77
N MET A 36 -21.88 -5.56 36.45
CA MET A 36 -20.42 -5.55 36.25
C MET A 36 -19.75 -6.89 36.63
N ASN A 37 -20.29 -7.62 37.61
CA ASN A 37 -19.69 -8.81 38.20
C ASN A 37 -19.92 -10.12 37.40
N THR A 38 -20.76 -10.12 36.36
CA THR A 38 -21.08 -11.34 35.59
C THR A 38 -20.43 -11.39 34.21
N THR A 39 -19.70 -10.33 33.87
CA THR A 39 -19.14 -10.13 32.53
C THR A 39 -18.17 -11.24 32.16
N SER A 40 -18.31 -11.74 30.93
CA SER A 40 -17.47 -12.84 30.41
C SER A 40 -16.91 -12.47 29.04
N ALA A 41 -15.65 -12.79 28.81
CA ALA A 41 -15.01 -12.67 27.49
C ALA A 41 -14.99 -14.04 26.81
N ILE A 42 -15.54 -14.13 25.60
CA ILE A 42 -15.70 -15.38 24.86
C ILE A 42 -15.11 -15.20 23.47
N LEU A 43 -14.21 -16.10 23.08
CA LEU A 43 -13.75 -16.22 21.70
C LEU A 43 -14.68 -17.19 20.96
N LEU A 44 -15.47 -16.65 20.03
CA LEU A 44 -16.38 -17.44 19.20
C LEU A 44 -15.61 -18.21 18.12
N GLU A 45 -16.21 -19.28 17.58
CA GLU A 45 -15.62 -20.08 16.49
C GLU A 45 -15.36 -19.26 15.22
N THR A 46 -16.09 -18.16 15.04
CA THR A 46 -15.86 -17.19 13.95
C THR A 46 -14.56 -16.38 14.11
N GLY A 47 -13.90 -16.48 15.26
CA GLY A 47 -12.76 -15.64 15.64
C GLY A 47 -13.15 -14.30 16.28
N ASN A 48 -14.44 -14.02 16.46
CA ASN A 48 -14.91 -12.82 17.13
C ASN A 48 -14.73 -12.96 18.66
N LEU A 49 -13.92 -12.07 19.25
CA LEU A 49 -13.80 -11.95 20.69
C LEU A 49 -14.92 -11.02 21.19
N ALA A 50 -15.88 -11.57 21.90
CA ALA A 50 -17.03 -10.85 22.42
C ALA A 50 -16.97 -10.74 23.94
N LEU A 51 -17.36 -9.57 24.45
CA LEU A 51 -17.60 -9.33 25.86
C LEU A 51 -19.12 -9.34 26.06
N VAL A 52 -19.61 -10.27 26.87
CA VAL A 52 -21.04 -10.49 27.10
C VAL A 52 -21.38 -10.27 28.57
N GLU A 53 -22.63 -9.90 28.85
CA GLU A 53 -23.08 -9.68 30.23
C GLU A 53 -23.03 -10.95 31.08
N SER A 54 -23.34 -12.11 30.48
CA SER A 54 -23.16 -13.44 31.05
C SER A 54 -23.03 -14.48 29.92
N PRO A 55 -22.46 -15.67 30.18
CA PRO A 55 -22.29 -16.69 29.14
C PRO A 55 -23.59 -17.19 28.50
N SER A 56 -24.72 -17.01 29.19
CA SER A 56 -26.07 -17.40 28.72
C SER A 56 -26.87 -16.23 28.16
N SER A 57 -26.32 -15.01 28.16
CA SER A 57 -26.98 -13.82 27.63
C SER A 57 -26.69 -13.67 26.14
N ASN A 58 -27.69 -13.24 25.37
CA ASN A 58 -27.52 -12.86 23.97
C ASN A 58 -27.07 -11.40 23.80
N VAL A 59 -26.81 -10.69 24.91
CA VAL A 59 -26.44 -9.27 24.89
C VAL A 59 -24.91 -9.14 24.79
N THR A 60 -24.43 -8.79 23.60
CA THR A 60 -23.04 -8.42 23.33
C THR A 60 -22.80 -6.97 23.75
N LEU A 61 -21.86 -6.76 24.66
CA LEU A 61 -21.49 -5.44 25.18
C LEU A 61 -20.37 -4.80 24.36
N TRP A 62 -19.45 -5.62 23.86
CA TRP A 62 -18.35 -5.24 23.00
C TRP A 62 -17.93 -6.45 22.16
N GLN A 63 -17.42 -6.22 20.95
CA GLN A 63 -16.89 -7.29 20.11
C GLN A 63 -15.73 -6.82 19.25
N SER A 64 -14.75 -7.69 19.00
CA SER A 64 -13.57 -7.36 18.21
C SER A 64 -13.90 -7.11 16.74
N PHE A 65 -14.96 -7.72 16.21
CA PHE A 65 -15.41 -7.49 14.82
C PHE A 65 -15.86 -6.05 14.54
N ASP A 66 -16.21 -5.27 15.56
CA ASP A 66 -16.50 -3.84 15.39
C ASP A 66 -15.22 -3.00 15.28
N TYR A 67 -14.06 -3.54 15.68
CA TYR A 67 -12.77 -2.83 15.69
C TYR A 67 -11.73 -3.58 14.84
N PRO A 68 -11.96 -3.72 13.52
CA PRO A 68 -11.02 -4.41 12.65
C PRO A 68 -9.68 -3.67 12.59
N THR A 69 -8.61 -4.44 12.36
CA THR A 69 -7.27 -3.92 12.09
C THR A 69 -7.08 -3.83 10.57
N ASP A 70 -6.22 -4.67 10.01
CA ASP A 70 -5.99 -4.81 8.59
C ASP A 70 -6.68 -6.07 8.01
N VAL A 71 -7.39 -6.84 8.83
CA VAL A 71 -8.04 -8.11 8.43
C VAL A 71 -9.53 -8.07 8.70
N VAL A 72 -10.31 -8.62 7.76
CA VAL A 72 -11.75 -8.88 7.88
C VAL A 72 -11.99 -10.38 7.71
N LEU A 73 -12.49 -11.02 8.77
CA LEU A 73 -12.83 -12.44 8.78
C LEU A 73 -14.26 -12.69 8.25
N PRO A 74 -14.60 -13.93 7.86
CA PRO A 74 -15.97 -14.27 7.47
C PRO A 74 -16.98 -13.89 8.57
N GLY A 75 -18.10 -13.29 8.17
CA GLY A 75 -19.14 -12.81 9.08
C GLY A 75 -18.85 -11.46 9.77
N ALA A 76 -17.64 -10.91 9.64
CA ALA A 76 -17.35 -9.55 10.11
C ALA A 76 -17.93 -8.50 9.17
N LYS A 77 -18.50 -7.43 9.74
CA LYS A 77 -19.09 -6.34 8.97
C LYS A 77 -18.05 -5.27 8.67
N PHE A 78 -17.93 -4.88 7.41
CA PHE A 78 -17.21 -3.69 6.98
C PHE A 78 -18.22 -2.62 6.58
N GLY A 79 -18.36 -1.57 7.38
CA GLY A 79 -19.38 -0.56 7.13
C GLY A 79 -19.75 0.25 8.36
N ARG A 80 -20.85 1.00 8.26
CA ARG A 80 -21.28 1.99 9.23
C ARG A 80 -22.59 1.62 9.92
N ASN A 81 -22.67 1.97 11.19
CA ASN A 81 -23.91 2.02 11.93
C ASN A 81 -24.50 3.44 11.81
N LYS A 82 -25.66 3.57 11.19
CA LYS A 82 -26.32 4.86 10.90
C LYS A 82 -26.93 5.51 12.15
N VAL A 83 -27.22 4.72 13.18
CA VAL A 83 -27.81 5.20 14.44
C VAL A 83 -26.74 5.87 15.32
N THR A 84 -25.58 5.22 15.45
CA THR A 84 -24.48 5.68 16.33
C THR A 84 -23.43 6.51 15.59
N GLY A 85 -23.40 6.46 14.25
CA GLY A 85 -22.35 7.04 13.42
C GLY A 85 -21.04 6.25 13.42
N PHE A 86 -20.98 5.10 14.11
CA PHE A 86 -19.78 4.27 14.20
C PHE A 86 -19.43 3.65 12.85
N ASN A 87 -18.18 3.78 12.41
CA ASN A 87 -17.70 3.24 11.13
C ASN A 87 -16.57 2.22 11.35
N ARG A 88 -16.76 1.01 10.83
CA ARG A 88 -15.79 -0.09 10.90
C ARG A 88 -14.76 0.10 9.78
N GLN A 89 -13.75 0.91 10.07
CA GLN A 89 -12.65 1.19 9.15
C GLN A 89 -11.51 0.19 9.32
N GLY A 90 -10.99 -0.32 8.20
CA GLY A 90 -9.73 -1.07 8.18
C GLY A 90 -8.54 -0.14 8.00
N ILE A 91 -7.45 -0.39 8.72
CA ILE A 91 -6.18 0.36 8.62
C ILE A 91 -5.05 -0.63 8.45
N THR A 92 -4.16 -0.38 7.49
CA THR A 92 -3.00 -1.27 7.29
C THR A 92 -2.11 -1.28 8.52
N LYS A 93 -1.30 -2.32 8.64
CA LYS A 93 -0.09 -2.28 9.47
C LYS A 93 0.90 -1.28 8.85
N LYS A 94 1.85 -0.80 9.66
CA LYS A 94 2.90 0.10 9.18
C LYS A 94 3.98 -0.66 8.41
N SER A 95 4.34 -1.85 8.88
CA SER A 95 5.20 -2.81 8.20
C SER A 95 4.81 -4.24 8.59
N LEU A 96 5.51 -5.24 8.05
CA LEU A 96 5.34 -6.63 8.49
C LEU A 96 5.87 -6.90 9.91
N ILE A 97 6.70 -5.99 10.43
CA ILE A 97 7.34 -6.11 11.75
C ILE A 97 6.67 -5.15 12.76
N ASP A 98 6.30 -3.95 12.32
CA ASP A 98 5.62 -2.93 13.12
C ASP A 98 4.10 -2.98 12.85
N LEU A 99 3.37 -3.61 13.77
CA LEU A 99 1.91 -3.77 13.73
C LEU A 99 1.15 -2.47 14.07
N GLY A 100 1.85 -1.34 14.25
CA GLY A 100 1.23 -0.04 14.43
C GLY A 100 0.41 0.40 13.21
N LEU A 101 -0.36 1.47 13.37
CA LEU A 101 -1.22 2.00 12.30
C LEU A 101 -0.39 2.48 11.11
N GLY A 102 -0.69 1.95 9.94
CA GLY A 102 -0.01 2.22 8.69
C GLY A 102 -0.61 3.37 7.89
N SER A 103 -0.19 3.40 6.62
CA SER A 103 -0.42 4.53 5.73
C SER A 103 -1.76 4.50 5.01
N TYR A 104 -2.43 3.35 4.90
CA TYR A 104 -3.69 3.22 4.18
C TYR A 104 -4.84 2.87 5.09
N SER A 105 -6.02 3.32 4.70
CA SER A 105 -7.27 2.95 5.34
C SER A 105 -8.37 2.80 4.31
N ILE A 106 -9.28 1.88 4.61
CA ILE A 106 -10.49 1.65 3.85
C ILE A 106 -11.71 1.88 4.75
N GLU A 107 -12.69 2.62 4.26
CA GLU A 107 -13.93 2.89 4.99
C GLU A 107 -15.12 2.95 4.03
N LEU A 108 -16.33 2.74 4.56
CA LEU A 108 -17.57 3.01 3.85
C LEU A 108 -18.12 4.33 4.36
N ASP A 109 -18.09 5.37 3.53
CA ASP A 109 -18.66 6.68 3.85
C ASP A 109 -19.97 6.93 3.08
N THR A 110 -20.53 8.13 3.19
CA THR A 110 -21.76 8.51 2.45
C THR A 110 -21.60 8.47 0.94
N SER A 111 -20.37 8.59 0.45
CA SER A 111 -20.01 8.53 -0.97
C SER A 111 -19.63 7.13 -1.44
N GLY A 112 -19.57 6.13 -0.54
CA GLY A 112 -19.35 4.72 -0.84
C GLY A 112 -18.05 4.17 -0.26
N VAL A 113 -17.49 3.12 -0.86
CA VAL A 113 -16.25 2.52 -0.36
C VAL A 113 -15.08 3.40 -0.78
N VAL A 114 -14.34 3.92 0.19
CA VAL A 114 -13.21 4.83 -0.02
C VAL A 114 -11.95 4.19 0.52
N LEU A 115 -10.96 4.03 -0.36
CA LEU A 115 -9.60 3.67 -0.02
C LEU A 115 -8.72 4.92 -0.12
N LYS A 116 -8.12 5.29 1.01
CA LYS A 116 -7.33 6.51 1.15
C LYS A 116 -5.99 6.22 1.81
N ARG A 117 -4.99 7.01 1.44
CA ARG A 117 -3.80 7.18 2.28
C ARG A 117 -4.11 8.18 3.38
N ARG A 118 -3.59 7.94 4.57
CA ARG A 118 -3.82 8.75 5.79
C ARG A 118 -2.84 9.91 5.92
N ASN A 119 -1.62 9.76 5.41
CA ASN A 119 -0.59 10.79 5.51
C ASN A 119 0.38 10.81 4.30
N PRO A 120 0.34 11.85 3.42
CA PRO A 120 -0.71 12.87 3.36
C PRO A 120 -2.06 12.24 3.01
N SER A 121 -3.16 12.89 3.40
CA SER A 121 -4.50 12.38 3.13
C SER A 121 -4.85 12.52 1.66
N VAL A 122 -4.95 11.40 0.93
CA VAL A 122 -5.34 11.39 -0.48
C VAL A 122 -6.21 10.18 -0.76
N VAL A 123 -7.37 10.42 -1.39
CA VAL A 123 -8.26 9.37 -1.87
C VAL A 123 -7.75 8.90 -3.22
N TYR A 124 -7.47 7.60 -3.35
CA TYR A 124 -6.97 7.03 -4.59
C TYR A 124 -7.99 6.15 -5.29
N TRP A 125 -8.91 5.59 -4.51
CA TRP A 125 -9.96 4.77 -5.04
C TRP A 125 -11.25 5.02 -4.28
N SER A 126 -12.32 5.30 -5.01
CA SER A 126 -13.66 5.43 -4.45
C SER A 126 -14.65 4.69 -5.34
N TRP A 127 -15.45 3.80 -4.75
CA TRP A 127 -16.63 3.24 -5.41
C TRP A 127 -17.86 4.01 -4.97
N ALA A 128 -18.48 4.76 -5.88
CA ALA A 128 -19.57 5.67 -5.57
C ALA A 128 -20.81 4.95 -4.97
N SER A 129 -21.36 5.51 -3.89
CA SER A 129 -22.66 5.19 -3.31
C SER A 129 -23.76 5.82 -4.15
N GLY A 130 -24.44 4.97 -4.90
CA GLY A 130 -25.58 5.24 -5.76
C GLY A 130 -26.12 3.90 -6.23
N THR A 131 -26.98 3.86 -7.25
CA THR A 131 -27.43 2.60 -7.90
C THR A 131 -26.27 1.69 -8.41
N SER A 132 -25.02 2.14 -8.23
CA SER A 132 -23.75 1.46 -8.47
C SER A 132 -23.18 0.64 -7.28
N THR A 133 -23.57 0.84 -6.01
CA THR A 133 -23.13 -0.07 -4.90
C THR A 133 -23.75 -1.46 -5.04
N LEU A 134 -24.99 -1.51 -5.55
CA LEU A 134 -25.65 -2.72 -6.04
C LEU A 134 -24.91 -3.39 -7.22
N LYS A 135 -23.94 -2.72 -7.87
CA LYS A 135 -23.09 -3.31 -8.93
C LYS A 135 -21.81 -3.92 -8.39
N LEU A 136 -21.30 -3.47 -7.23
CA LEU A 136 -20.03 -3.99 -6.68
C LEU A 136 -20.14 -5.49 -6.35
N ILE A 137 -21.22 -5.89 -5.66
CA ILE A 137 -21.43 -7.31 -5.31
C ILE A 137 -21.55 -8.19 -6.57
N PRO A 138 -22.40 -7.90 -7.57
CA PRO A 138 -22.44 -8.66 -8.82
C PRO A 138 -21.11 -8.71 -9.58
N ILE A 139 -20.34 -7.61 -9.61
CA ILE A 139 -19.02 -7.56 -10.24
C ILE A 139 -18.04 -8.45 -9.47
N LEU A 140 -17.99 -8.34 -8.14
CA LEU A 140 -17.14 -9.18 -7.29
C LEU A 140 -17.51 -10.65 -7.45
N LYS A 141 -18.80 -11.01 -7.40
CA LYS A 141 -19.27 -12.38 -7.64
C LYS A 141 -18.84 -12.89 -9.01
N SER A 142 -18.97 -12.06 -10.06
CA SER A 142 -18.51 -12.42 -11.41
C SER A 142 -17.00 -12.69 -11.44
N ILE A 143 -16.18 -11.82 -10.83
CA ILE A 143 -14.72 -12.00 -10.75
C ILE A 143 -14.37 -13.29 -10.00
N LEU A 144 -15.03 -13.56 -8.88
CA LEU A 144 -14.82 -14.75 -8.06
C LEU A 144 -15.23 -16.04 -8.80
N GLU A 145 -16.33 -16.01 -9.54
CA GLU A 145 -16.85 -17.16 -10.30
C GLU A 145 -16.02 -17.49 -11.55
N LEU A 146 -15.47 -16.47 -12.21
CA LEU A 146 -14.64 -16.64 -13.42
C LEU A 146 -13.27 -17.25 -13.13
N ASN A 147 -12.76 -17.11 -11.90
CA ASN A 147 -11.48 -17.65 -11.50
C ASN A 147 -11.67 -18.97 -10.72
N PRO A 148 -11.23 -20.13 -11.27
CA PRO A 148 -11.39 -21.42 -10.62
C PRO A 148 -10.76 -21.52 -9.22
N ARG A 149 -9.78 -20.65 -8.91
CA ARG A 149 -9.12 -20.61 -7.59
C ARG A 149 -9.93 -19.88 -6.54
N THR A 150 -10.89 -19.04 -6.93
CA THR A 150 -11.73 -18.25 -6.00
C THR A 150 -13.18 -18.74 -5.96
N LYS A 151 -13.61 -19.47 -6.99
CA LYS A 151 -14.99 -19.93 -7.15
C LYS A 151 -15.46 -20.73 -5.93
N GLY A 152 -16.57 -20.31 -5.34
CA GLY A 152 -17.18 -20.96 -4.17
C GLY A 152 -16.43 -20.79 -2.85
N LEU A 153 -15.29 -20.09 -2.81
CA LEU A 153 -14.53 -19.88 -1.57
C LEU A 153 -15.19 -18.87 -0.63
N ILE A 154 -15.69 -17.77 -1.19
CA ILE A 154 -16.37 -16.73 -0.42
C ILE A 154 -17.65 -16.28 -1.12
N ASP A 155 -18.65 -15.90 -0.34
CA ASP A 155 -19.89 -15.29 -0.85
C ASP A 155 -20.06 -13.87 -0.28
N PRO A 156 -19.77 -12.82 -1.07
CA PRO A 156 -19.89 -11.44 -0.62
C PRO A 156 -21.35 -10.97 -0.67
N THR A 157 -21.73 -10.18 0.34
CA THR A 157 -23.07 -9.62 0.53
C THR A 157 -22.98 -8.14 0.89
N TYR A 158 -24.06 -7.41 0.61
CA TYR A 158 -24.23 -6.00 0.96
C TYR A 158 -25.60 -5.82 1.57
N VAL A 159 -25.66 -5.09 2.68
CA VAL A 159 -26.89 -4.78 3.40
C VAL A 159 -26.94 -3.27 3.64
N ASP A 160 -28.10 -2.69 3.34
CA ASP A 160 -28.38 -1.28 3.54
C ASP A 160 -29.81 -1.13 4.07
N ASN A 161 -29.94 -0.85 5.36
CA ASN A 161 -31.22 -0.69 6.03
C ASN A 161 -31.22 0.61 6.87
N ASN A 162 -32.26 0.83 7.69
CA ASN A 162 -32.38 2.06 8.47
C ASN A 162 -31.35 2.17 9.60
N GLU A 163 -30.75 1.06 10.04
CA GLU A 163 -29.84 1.00 11.19
C GLU A 163 -28.37 0.96 10.77
N GLU A 164 -28.04 0.27 9.69
CA GLU A 164 -26.66 0.04 9.25
C GLU A 164 -26.54 -0.13 7.73
N GLU A 165 -25.34 0.12 7.23
CA GLU A 165 -24.93 -0.12 5.84
C GLU A 165 -23.57 -0.79 5.87
N TYR A 166 -23.44 -1.97 5.29
CA TYR A 166 -22.19 -2.73 5.36
C TYR A 166 -22.05 -3.77 4.25
N TYR A 167 -20.78 -4.11 4.01
CA TYR A 167 -20.35 -5.29 3.27
C TYR A 167 -19.96 -6.39 4.25
N MET A 168 -20.19 -7.63 3.87
CA MET A 168 -19.81 -8.82 4.62
C MET A 168 -19.56 -9.95 3.62
N TYR A 169 -18.82 -10.98 4.01
CA TYR A 169 -18.76 -12.22 3.25
C TYR A 169 -18.86 -13.43 4.17
N THR A 170 -19.35 -14.53 3.63
CA THR A 170 -19.28 -15.86 4.27
C THR A 170 -18.24 -16.71 3.53
N SER A 171 -17.81 -17.81 4.15
CA SER A 171 -16.92 -18.80 3.53
C SER A 171 -17.70 -20.12 3.42
N PRO A 172 -18.41 -20.39 2.29
CA PRO A 172 -19.26 -21.57 2.16
C PRO A 172 -18.49 -22.89 2.17
N ASP A 173 -17.22 -22.85 1.76
CA ASP A 173 -16.31 -23.99 1.86
C ASP A 173 -15.67 -24.03 3.25
N GLU A 174 -16.24 -24.86 4.13
CA GLU A 174 -15.74 -25.08 5.49
C GLU A 174 -14.36 -25.75 5.54
N SER A 175 -13.91 -26.39 4.45
CA SER A 175 -12.60 -27.04 4.38
C SER A 175 -11.46 -26.07 4.08
N SER A 176 -11.79 -24.85 3.63
CA SER A 176 -10.83 -23.82 3.25
C SER A 176 -10.75 -22.72 4.30
N SER A 177 -9.54 -22.39 4.73
CA SER A 177 -9.30 -21.19 5.55
C SER A 177 -9.06 -19.98 4.64
N THR A 178 -9.91 -18.96 4.76
CA THR A 178 -9.86 -17.75 3.95
C THR A 178 -9.96 -16.50 4.82
N PHE A 179 -9.30 -15.41 4.40
CA PHE A 179 -9.53 -14.09 4.97
C PHE A 179 -9.26 -12.99 3.96
N VAL A 180 -9.93 -11.85 4.14
CA VAL A 180 -9.66 -10.61 3.39
C VAL A 180 -8.75 -9.72 4.22
N SER A 181 -7.71 -9.15 3.61
CA SER A 181 -6.82 -8.21 4.27
C SER A 181 -6.58 -6.95 3.45
N LEU A 182 -6.36 -5.83 4.13
CA LEU A 182 -5.78 -4.62 3.59
C LEU A 182 -4.25 -4.69 3.76
N ASP A 183 -3.56 -5.06 2.70
CA ASP A 183 -2.12 -5.22 2.66
C ASP A 183 -1.36 -3.91 2.92
N ILE A 184 -0.11 -3.97 3.40
CA ILE A 184 0.74 -2.79 3.62
C ILE A 184 0.91 -1.92 2.38
N SER A 185 0.76 -2.49 1.18
CA SER A 185 0.77 -1.78 -0.10
C SER A 185 -0.53 -1.02 -0.39
N GLY A 186 -1.53 -1.12 0.48
CA GLY A 186 -2.88 -0.56 0.31
C GLY A 186 -3.84 -1.45 -0.50
N GLN A 187 -3.41 -2.59 -1.04
CA GLN A 187 -4.27 -3.50 -1.80
C GLN A 187 -5.17 -4.32 -0.87
N ILE A 188 -6.41 -4.51 -1.28
CA ILE A 188 -7.33 -5.49 -0.68
C ILE A 188 -6.98 -6.86 -1.27
N LYS A 189 -6.63 -7.83 -0.44
CA LYS A 189 -6.24 -9.17 -0.85
C LYS A 189 -7.18 -10.23 -0.28
N LEU A 190 -7.54 -11.21 -1.10
CA LEU A 190 -8.15 -12.45 -0.64
C LEU A 190 -7.05 -13.49 -0.45
N ASN A 191 -6.86 -13.93 0.78
CA ASN A 191 -5.85 -14.90 1.18
C ASN A 191 -6.50 -16.25 1.45
N VAL A 192 -5.83 -17.31 0.98
CA VAL A 192 -6.27 -18.69 1.16
C VAL A 192 -5.10 -19.53 1.65
N TRP A 193 -5.37 -20.41 2.61
CA TRP A 193 -4.36 -21.34 3.12
C TRP A 193 -4.07 -22.43 2.09
N SER A 194 -2.83 -22.51 1.63
CA SER A 194 -2.39 -23.57 0.71
C SER A 194 -1.85 -24.75 1.50
N GLN A 195 -2.62 -25.84 1.56
CA GLN A 195 -2.17 -27.06 2.24
C GLN A 195 -0.91 -27.66 1.58
N ALA A 196 -0.78 -27.56 0.25
CA ALA A 196 0.40 -28.06 -0.46
C ALA A 196 1.68 -27.29 -0.10
N ASN A 197 1.58 -25.97 0.09
CA ASN A 197 2.75 -25.11 0.36
C ASN A 197 2.89 -24.73 1.84
N GLN A 198 1.98 -25.19 2.71
CA GLN A 198 1.90 -24.81 4.13
C GLN A 198 2.05 -23.28 4.34
N SER A 199 1.41 -22.50 3.48
CA SER A 199 1.54 -21.04 3.47
C SER A 199 0.29 -20.36 2.93
N TRP A 200 0.06 -19.14 3.40
CA TRP A 200 -0.97 -18.26 2.84
C TRP A 200 -0.62 -17.84 1.42
N LYS A 201 -1.60 -17.89 0.53
CA LYS A 201 -1.49 -17.41 -0.85
C LYS A 201 -2.56 -16.36 -1.09
N SER A 202 -2.13 -15.18 -1.53
CA SER A 202 -3.03 -14.15 -2.06
C SER A 202 -3.45 -14.57 -3.46
N ILE A 203 -4.72 -14.90 -3.65
CA ILE A 203 -5.26 -15.40 -4.93
C ILE A 203 -5.97 -14.30 -5.74
N LEU A 204 -6.37 -13.22 -5.08
CA LEU A 204 -6.97 -12.04 -5.69
C LEU A 204 -6.44 -10.80 -4.95
N ALA A 205 -6.12 -9.75 -5.70
CA ALA A 205 -5.78 -8.44 -5.18
C ALA A 205 -6.58 -7.38 -5.92
N GLN A 206 -7.03 -6.34 -5.20
CA GLN A 206 -7.68 -5.16 -5.75
C GLN A 206 -7.04 -3.90 -5.14
N PRO A 207 -6.57 -2.96 -5.97
CA PRO A 207 -6.53 -3.01 -7.43
C PRO A 207 -5.64 -4.14 -7.96
N ALA A 208 -5.86 -4.57 -9.21
CA ALA A 208 -5.07 -5.64 -9.81
C ALA A 208 -3.63 -5.19 -10.09
N ASP A 209 -3.47 -3.96 -10.57
CA ASP A 209 -2.17 -3.30 -10.66
C ASP A 209 -1.82 -2.62 -9.31
N PRO A 210 -0.75 -3.05 -8.63
CA PRO A 210 -0.30 -2.42 -7.38
C PRO A 210 0.13 -0.95 -7.54
N CYS A 211 0.52 -0.53 -8.74
CA CYS A 211 1.01 0.82 -9.01
C CYS A 211 -0.11 1.85 -9.20
N THR A 212 -1.34 1.40 -9.44
CA THR A 212 -2.52 2.27 -9.48
C THR A 212 -2.73 3.00 -8.15
N LEU A 213 -2.43 2.34 -7.03
CA LEU A 213 -2.42 2.99 -5.72
C LEU A 213 -1.21 3.90 -5.60
N SER A 214 -1.44 5.12 -5.13
CA SER A 214 -0.35 6.06 -4.90
C SER A 214 0.46 5.69 -3.67
N ALA A 215 1.77 5.94 -3.76
CA ALA A 215 2.77 5.68 -2.73
C ALA A 215 2.82 4.22 -2.24
N THR A 216 2.36 3.27 -3.07
CA THR A 216 2.49 1.81 -2.84
C THR A 216 3.94 1.45 -2.55
N CYS A 217 4.84 2.03 -3.35
CA CYS A 217 6.27 1.98 -3.14
C CYS A 217 6.71 3.20 -2.33
N GLY A 218 7.67 3.00 -1.43
CA GLY A 218 8.24 4.05 -0.59
C GLY A 218 9.06 5.09 -1.37
N PRO A 219 9.64 6.09 -0.70
CA PRO A 219 10.34 7.19 -1.34
C PRO A 219 11.44 6.77 -2.31
N PHE A 220 11.62 7.53 -3.39
CA PHE A 220 12.69 7.35 -4.39
C PHE A 220 12.72 5.95 -5.05
N THR A 221 11.54 5.37 -5.21
CA THR A 221 11.31 4.13 -5.96
C THR A 221 10.56 4.41 -7.25
N VAL A 222 10.70 3.51 -8.22
CA VAL A 222 9.80 3.38 -9.36
C VAL A 222 8.91 2.16 -9.18
N CYS A 223 7.62 2.30 -9.52
CA CYS A 223 6.66 1.21 -9.54
C CYS A 223 6.42 0.72 -10.97
N ASN A 224 6.41 -0.59 -11.20
CA ASN A 224 6.00 -1.21 -12.46
C ASN A 224 5.07 -2.41 -12.16
N GLY A 225 3.81 -2.29 -12.55
CA GLY A 225 2.74 -3.25 -12.24
C GLY A 225 2.97 -4.66 -12.78
N ILE A 226 3.71 -4.76 -13.88
CA ILE A 226 4.03 -6.03 -14.56
C ILE A 226 5.21 -6.73 -13.87
N SER A 227 6.15 -5.95 -13.33
CA SER A 227 7.37 -6.50 -12.75
C SER A 227 7.15 -7.19 -11.39
N ARG A 228 8.03 -8.14 -11.06
CA ARG A 228 8.09 -8.83 -9.77
C ARG A 228 9.56 -8.87 -9.31
N PRO A 229 9.94 -8.13 -8.25
CA PRO A 229 9.13 -7.22 -7.44
C PRO A 229 8.68 -5.99 -8.24
N PHE A 230 7.50 -5.43 -7.89
CA PHE A 230 6.93 -4.27 -8.59
C PHE A 230 7.54 -2.92 -8.19
N CYS A 231 8.22 -2.84 -7.05
CA CYS A 231 8.94 -1.64 -6.61
C CYS A 231 10.45 -1.84 -6.77
N ASN A 232 11.13 -0.88 -7.40
CA ASN A 232 12.59 -0.87 -7.51
C ASN A 232 13.14 0.52 -7.17
N CYS A 233 14.36 0.61 -6.66
CA CYS A 233 15.01 1.91 -6.47
C CYS A 233 15.25 2.61 -7.81
N MET A 234 15.12 3.94 -7.81
CA MET A 234 15.60 4.76 -8.93
C MET A 234 17.11 4.57 -9.13
N GLU A 235 17.61 4.84 -10.34
CA GLU A 235 19.05 4.78 -10.60
C GLU A 235 19.83 5.73 -9.66
N SER A 236 20.95 5.26 -9.11
CA SER A 236 21.76 5.98 -8.11
C SER A 236 21.14 6.08 -6.71
N PHE A 237 20.13 5.26 -6.43
CA PHE A 237 19.59 5.04 -5.09
C PHE A 237 19.75 3.57 -4.68
N SER A 238 19.76 3.33 -3.37
CA SER A 238 19.87 1.99 -2.77
C SER A 238 18.78 1.79 -1.72
N GLN A 239 18.49 0.53 -1.42
CA GLN A 239 17.47 0.15 -0.45
C GLN A 239 17.79 0.77 0.91
N LYS A 240 16.82 1.46 1.52
CA LYS A 240 17.03 2.08 2.83
C LYS A 240 17.24 1.03 3.93
N SER A 241 16.60 -0.13 3.79
CA SER A 241 16.64 -1.24 4.73
C SER A 241 16.56 -2.54 3.94
N HIS A 242 17.65 -3.33 3.94
CA HIS A 242 17.66 -4.63 3.28
C HIS A 242 16.67 -5.62 3.92
N LEU A 243 16.54 -5.59 5.25
CA LEU A 243 15.65 -6.47 6.01
C LEU A 243 14.18 -6.29 5.63
N ASP A 244 13.73 -5.04 5.53
CA ASP A 244 12.36 -4.75 5.07
C ASP A 244 12.16 -5.28 3.65
N TRP A 245 13.19 -5.12 2.81
CA TRP A 245 13.11 -5.55 1.42
C TRP A 245 13.11 -7.08 1.23
N GLU A 246 13.72 -7.84 2.13
CA GLU A 246 13.71 -9.31 2.12
C GLU A 246 12.31 -9.88 2.39
N VAL A 247 11.48 -9.15 3.15
CA VAL A 247 10.10 -9.56 3.47
C VAL A 247 9.06 -8.87 2.57
N ASP A 248 9.49 -8.34 1.42
CA ASP A 248 8.62 -7.60 0.47
C ASP A 248 7.99 -6.31 1.02
N ASP A 249 8.52 -5.76 2.11
CA ASP A 249 8.15 -4.44 2.59
C ASP A 249 8.93 -3.35 1.84
N ARG A 250 8.19 -2.51 1.10
CA ARG A 250 8.73 -1.43 0.28
C ARG A 250 8.45 -0.05 0.87
N THR A 251 7.82 0.05 2.04
CA THR A 251 7.36 1.30 2.64
C THR A 251 8.51 2.26 2.97
N GLY A 252 9.67 1.72 3.36
CA GLY A 252 10.88 2.49 3.66
C GLY A 252 11.57 3.11 2.44
N GLY A 253 11.27 2.62 1.23
CA GLY A 253 11.81 3.11 -0.02
C GLY A 253 13.33 2.99 -0.15
N CYS A 254 13.92 3.99 -0.80
CA CYS A 254 15.33 4.03 -1.14
C CYS A 254 15.98 5.34 -0.68
N ILE A 255 17.31 5.33 -0.57
CA ILE A 255 18.14 6.47 -0.20
C ILE A 255 19.18 6.73 -1.30
N ARG A 256 19.58 8.00 -1.45
CA ARG A 256 20.62 8.40 -2.40
C ARG A 256 21.94 7.70 -2.07
N ASN A 257 22.63 7.21 -3.10
CA ASN A 257 23.96 6.64 -2.93
C ASN A 257 25.00 7.71 -2.61
N THR A 258 24.89 8.87 -3.26
CA THR A 258 25.77 10.02 -3.06
C THR A 258 24.95 11.23 -2.58
N PRO A 259 25.35 11.90 -1.48
CA PRO A 259 24.72 13.14 -1.04
C PRO A 259 24.80 14.24 -2.12
N LEU A 260 23.80 15.10 -2.15
CA LEU A 260 23.78 16.27 -3.02
C LEU A 260 24.82 17.29 -2.57
N ASP A 261 25.45 17.96 -3.53
CA ASP A 261 26.41 19.04 -3.30
C ASP A 261 25.71 20.38 -3.52
N CYS A 262 24.91 20.79 -2.53
CA CYS A 262 24.19 22.06 -2.55
C CYS A 262 24.48 22.87 -1.29
N THR A 263 25.03 24.06 -1.48
CA THR A 263 25.32 25.01 -0.40
C THR A 263 24.46 26.26 -0.57
N SER A 264 23.78 26.65 0.51
CA SER A 264 22.94 27.85 0.55
C SER A 264 23.58 28.89 1.46
N ASN A 265 24.16 29.93 0.87
CA ASN A 265 24.67 31.10 1.59
C ASN A 265 23.76 32.30 1.31
N LYS A 266 23.72 33.26 2.24
CA LYS A 266 22.71 34.34 2.36
C LYS A 266 22.29 35.08 1.07
N ASN A 267 23.08 35.02 -0.02
CA ASN A 267 22.75 35.64 -1.31
C ASN A 267 22.93 34.75 -2.57
N LYS A 268 23.39 33.49 -2.47
CA LYS A 268 23.57 32.58 -3.63
C LYS A 268 23.47 31.11 -3.21
N THR A 269 22.75 30.34 -4.02
CA THR A 269 22.80 28.87 -4.00
C THR A 269 23.83 28.42 -5.03
N SER A 270 24.83 27.65 -4.60
CA SER A 270 25.76 26.98 -5.52
C SER A 270 25.60 25.48 -5.39
N SER A 271 25.46 24.83 -6.54
CA SER A 271 25.31 23.39 -6.64
C SER A 271 26.02 22.88 -7.88
N THR A 272 26.69 21.73 -7.75
CA THR A 272 27.23 20.97 -8.89
C THR A 272 26.31 19.83 -9.30
N ASP A 273 25.19 19.66 -8.61
CA ASP A 273 24.20 18.64 -8.90
C ASP A 273 23.67 18.76 -10.32
N ILE A 274 23.25 17.63 -10.84
CA ILE A 274 22.73 17.50 -12.19
C ILE A 274 21.30 16.96 -12.14
N PHE A 275 20.64 16.98 -13.29
CA PHE A 275 19.35 16.34 -13.46
C PHE A 275 19.44 15.15 -14.41
N HIS A 276 18.87 14.04 -13.98
CA HIS A 276 18.79 12.80 -14.77
C HIS A 276 17.34 12.52 -15.16
N PRO A 277 17.04 12.29 -16.46
CA PRO A 277 15.69 12.05 -16.90
C PRO A 277 15.25 10.61 -16.62
N ILE A 278 14.04 10.46 -16.09
CA ILE A 278 13.28 9.21 -16.01
C ILE A 278 12.06 9.40 -16.92
N ALA A 279 12.10 8.81 -18.11
CA ALA A 279 11.07 8.96 -19.13
C ALA A 279 9.90 7.98 -18.93
N HIS A 280 8.75 8.33 -19.50
CA HIS A 280 7.52 7.54 -19.50
C HIS A 280 7.07 7.17 -18.08
N VAL A 281 6.87 8.19 -17.24
CA VAL A 281 6.43 8.00 -15.87
C VAL A 281 5.15 8.76 -15.57
N THR A 282 4.29 8.21 -14.72
CA THR A 282 3.34 9.03 -14.00
C THR A 282 4.12 9.86 -12.98
N LEU A 283 3.89 11.18 -12.98
CA LEU A 283 4.62 12.12 -12.13
C LEU A 283 4.25 11.97 -10.65
N PRO A 284 5.18 12.27 -9.73
CA PRO A 284 4.91 12.22 -8.29
C PRO A 284 3.78 13.17 -7.87
N TYR A 285 3.09 12.84 -6.77
CA TYR A 285 2.00 13.67 -6.26
C TYR A 285 2.49 15.03 -5.69
N SER A 286 1.58 15.98 -5.54
CA SER A 286 1.81 17.32 -4.96
C SER A 286 2.99 18.10 -5.57
N PRO A 287 3.05 18.27 -6.91
CA PRO A 287 3.99 19.21 -7.50
C PRO A 287 3.71 20.63 -7.02
N LYS A 288 4.77 21.44 -6.91
CA LYS A 288 4.66 22.90 -6.87
C LYS A 288 4.74 23.43 -8.30
N SER A 289 3.65 24.03 -8.79
CA SER A 289 3.64 24.73 -10.08
C SER A 289 4.48 26.01 -9.98
N ILE A 290 5.32 26.26 -10.98
CA ILE A 290 6.09 27.51 -11.11
C ILE A 290 5.66 28.21 -12.40
N ASP A 291 4.77 29.18 -12.28
CA ASP A 291 4.13 29.82 -13.43
C ASP A 291 5.12 30.70 -14.22
N ASP A 292 6.10 31.31 -13.55
CA ASP A 292 7.14 32.15 -14.17
C ASP A 292 8.17 31.34 -14.98
N ALA A 293 8.21 30.02 -14.80
CA ALA A 293 9.15 29.14 -15.48
C ALA A 293 8.57 28.63 -16.82
N THR A 294 8.51 29.52 -17.80
CA THR A 294 7.91 29.27 -19.14
C THR A 294 8.78 28.46 -20.08
N THR A 295 9.94 27.97 -19.63
CA THR A 295 10.83 27.08 -20.40
C THR A 295 11.38 25.98 -19.50
N GLN A 296 11.77 24.84 -20.10
CA GLN A 296 12.40 23.76 -19.37
C GLN A 296 13.68 24.21 -18.64
N SER A 297 14.52 25.01 -19.30
CA SER A 297 15.75 25.53 -18.70
C SER A 297 15.45 26.42 -17.48
N LYS A 298 14.38 27.23 -17.53
CA LYS A 298 13.98 28.03 -16.37
C LYS A 298 13.41 27.18 -15.24
N CYS A 299 12.71 26.11 -15.56
CA CYS A 299 12.21 25.13 -14.59
C CYS A 299 13.36 24.42 -13.87
N GLU A 300 14.36 23.97 -14.64
CA GLU A 300 15.59 23.39 -14.13
C GLU A 300 16.35 24.36 -13.22
N GLU A 301 16.56 25.60 -13.67
CA GLU A 301 17.24 26.64 -12.89
C GLU A 301 16.50 26.91 -11.57
N THR A 302 15.16 26.96 -11.61
CA THR A 302 14.33 27.17 -10.42
C THR A 302 14.53 26.07 -9.39
N CYS A 303 14.54 24.81 -9.83
CA CYS A 303 14.82 23.68 -8.95
C CYS A 303 16.27 23.71 -8.44
N HIS A 304 17.24 23.94 -9.34
CA HIS A 304 18.66 23.97 -9.00
C HIS A 304 18.99 25.01 -7.92
N ASN A 305 18.34 26.19 -7.99
CA ASN A 305 18.50 27.29 -7.05
C ASN A 305 17.92 27.02 -5.65
N SER A 306 17.20 25.91 -5.45
CA SER A 306 16.67 25.50 -4.16
C SER A 306 17.26 24.16 -3.72
N CYS A 307 18.05 24.15 -2.63
CA CYS A 307 18.69 22.91 -2.14
C CYS A 307 17.71 21.85 -1.65
N SER A 308 16.46 22.22 -1.33
CA SER A 308 15.42 21.25 -0.97
C SER A 308 14.74 20.63 -2.19
N CYS A 309 14.97 21.17 -3.40
CA CYS A 309 14.40 20.61 -4.62
C CYS A 309 15.04 19.26 -4.95
N THR A 310 14.20 18.26 -5.21
CA THR A 310 14.62 16.88 -5.51
C THR A 310 14.36 16.45 -6.94
N ALA A 311 13.37 17.05 -7.61
CA ALA A 311 13.11 16.82 -9.02
C ALA A 311 12.30 17.96 -9.65
N TYR A 312 12.32 18.02 -10.98
CA TYR A 312 11.39 18.84 -11.75
C TYR A 312 10.83 18.06 -12.94
N SER A 313 9.76 18.58 -13.53
CA SER A 313 9.21 18.13 -14.81
C SER A 313 8.70 19.35 -15.55
N TYR A 314 8.81 19.31 -16.88
CA TYR A 314 8.34 20.37 -17.74
C TYR A 314 7.59 19.75 -18.91
N ASN A 315 6.29 20.05 -18.99
CA ASN A 315 5.44 19.58 -20.07
C ASN A 315 4.40 20.66 -20.42
N ASN A 316 4.16 20.89 -21.72
CA ASN A 316 3.16 21.84 -22.23
C ASN A 316 3.25 23.22 -21.57
N SER A 317 4.47 23.76 -21.47
CA SER A 317 4.77 25.05 -20.83
C SER A 317 4.40 25.15 -19.34
N ARG A 318 4.23 24.01 -18.66
CA ARG A 318 4.01 23.95 -17.22
C ARG A 318 5.24 23.37 -16.53
N CYS A 319 5.79 24.13 -15.59
CA CYS A 319 6.88 23.69 -14.73
C CYS A 319 6.32 23.13 -13.42
N SER A 320 6.67 21.87 -13.12
CA SER A 320 6.37 21.21 -11.85
C SER A 320 7.65 20.92 -11.10
N VAL A 321 7.73 21.33 -9.84
CA VAL A 321 8.91 21.15 -8.98
C VAL A 321 8.51 20.42 -7.71
N TRP A 322 9.36 19.47 -7.27
CA TRP A 322 9.17 18.72 -6.04
C TRP A 322 10.27 19.02 -5.03
N HIS A 323 9.89 19.05 -3.76
CA HIS A 323 10.80 19.20 -2.63
C HIS A 323 10.64 18.02 -1.68
N GLY A 324 11.76 17.48 -1.17
CA GLY A 324 11.75 16.32 -0.29
C GLY A 324 11.51 15.00 -1.02
N ASP A 325 10.89 14.05 -0.30
CA ASP A 325 10.71 12.66 -0.76
C ASP A 325 9.77 12.56 -1.97
N LEU A 326 10.19 11.81 -2.98
CA LEU A 326 9.40 11.54 -4.19
C LEU A 326 8.65 10.21 -4.03
N LEU A 327 7.35 10.24 -4.26
CA LEU A 327 6.45 9.09 -4.10
C LEU A 327 5.52 8.99 -5.31
N SER A 328 5.02 7.78 -5.61
CA SER A 328 4.14 7.51 -6.76
C SER A 328 4.77 7.75 -8.14
N VAL A 329 6.06 7.45 -8.31
CA VAL A 329 6.66 7.44 -9.65
C VAL A 329 6.39 6.09 -10.29
N ASN A 330 5.42 6.03 -11.20
CA ASN A 330 5.02 4.79 -11.85
C ASN A 330 5.55 4.76 -13.28
N LEU A 331 6.24 3.69 -13.66
CA LEU A 331 6.67 3.48 -15.04
C LEU A 331 5.46 3.17 -15.92
N ASN A 332 5.52 3.66 -17.16
CA ASN A 332 4.60 3.27 -18.21
C ASN A 332 4.73 1.76 -18.45
N ASP A 333 3.63 1.06 -18.23
CA ASP A 333 3.53 -0.38 -18.40
C ASP A 333 2.73 -0.76 -19.65
N GLY A 334 2.19 0.24 -20.37
CA GLY A 334 1.39 0.06 -21.58
C GLY A 334 0.03 -0.58 -21.35
N ILE A 335 -0.38 -0.78 -20.09
CA ILE A 335 -1.65 -1.40 -19.71
C ILE A 335 -2.51 -0.36 -19.00
N ASP A 336 -2.15 -0.02 -17.76
CA ASP A 336 -2.90 0.90 -16.92
C ASP A 336 -2.23 2.29 -16.88
N ASN A 337 -0.93 2.36 -17.13
CA ASN A 337 -0.16 3.60 -17.19
C ASN A 337 0.46 3.78 -18.59
N THR A 338 -0.02 4.79 -19.31
CA THR A 338 0.47 5.18 -20.64
C THR A 338 1.10 6.58 -20.65
N SER A 339 1.56 7.07 -19.49
CA SER A 339 2.16 8.39 -19.38
C SER A 339 3.43 8.51 -20.22
N GLU A 340 3.56 9.66 -20.88
CA GLU A 340 4.74 10.08 -21.65
C GLU A 340 5.55 11.15 -20.89
N ASP A 341 5.17 11.49 -19.66
CA ASP A 341 5.86 12.50 -18.88
C ASP A 341 7.29 12.06 -18.53
N VAL A 342 8.16 13.05 -18.38
CA VAL A 342 9.56 12.87 -17.98
C VAL A 342 9.79 13.55 -16.65
N LEU A 343 10.29 12.80 -15.67
CA LEU A 343 10.74 13.32 -14.38
C LEU A 343 12.26 13.51 -14.41
N TYR A 344 12.72 14.72 -14.14
CA TYR A 344 14.14 15.05 -14.04
C TYR A 344 14.55 15.01 -12.57
N ILE A 345 15.14 13.89 -12.14
CA ILE A 345 15.57 13.72 -10.76
C ILE A 345 16.94 14.38 -10.54
N ARG A 346 17.07 15.17 -9.46
CA ARG A 346 18.34 15.76 -9.07
C ARG A 346 19.27 14.67 -8.55
N LEU A 347 20.52 14.61 -9.00
CA LEU A 347 21.56 13.68 -8.57
C LEU A 347 22.89 14.41 -8.35
N ALA A 348 23.78 13.82 -7.55
CA ALA A 348 25.15 14.31 -7.45
C ALA A 348 25.89 14.10 -8.78
N ALA A 349 26.75 15.04 -9.19
CA ALA A 349 27.50 14.93 -10.45
C ALA A 349 28.33 13.63 -10.59
N LYS A 350 28.83 13.10 -9.46
CA LYS A 350 29.60 11.85 -9.40
C LYS A 350 28.78 10.65 -9.89
N ASP A 351 27.48 10.64 -9.61
CA ASP A 351 26.62 9.52 -9.99
C ASP A 351 26.50 9.42 -11.52
N LEU A 352 26.52 10.53 -12.26
CA LEU A 352 26.47 10.53 -13.73
C LEU A 352 27.63 9.76 -14.35
N GLN A 353 28.84 9.91 -13.80
CA GLN A 353 30.02 9.21 -14.30
C GLN A 353 29.84 7.70 -14.12
N SER A 354 29.34 7.29 -12.95
CA SER A 354 29.05 5.88 -12.65
C SER A 354 27.99 5.30 -13.59
N LEU A 355 26.94 6.07 -13.91
CA LEU A 355 25.89 5.64 -14.84
C LEU A 355 26.42 5.47 -16.27
N ARG A 356 27.25 6.40 -16.74
CA ARG A 356 27.90 6.32 -18.06
C ARG A 356 28.81 5.10 -18.16
N GLU A 357 29.61 4.82 -17.12
CA GLU A 357 30.47 3.66 -17.08
C GLU A 357 29.69 2.35 -17.09
N LYS A 358 28.61 2.27 -16.30
CA LYS A 358 27.72 1.11 -16.25
C LYS A 358 27.08 0.84 -17.61
N LYS A 359 26.56 1.89 -18.27
CA LYS A 359 25.98 1.79 -19.61
C LYS A 359 27.00 1.31 -20.65
N ARG A 360 28.22 1.85 -20.62
CA ARG A 360 29.32 1.40 -21.50
C ARG A 360 29.65 -0.08 -21.31
N LYS A 361 29.79 -0.54 -20.07
CA LYS A 361 30.06 -1.95 -19.76
C LYS A 361 28.92 -2.86 -20.24
N SER A 362 27.67 -2.46 -20.04
CA SER A 362 26.50 -3.21 -20.51
C SER A 362 26.45 -3.31 -22.03
N SER A 363 26.70 -2.22 -22.76
CA SER A 363 26.70 -2.23 -24.23
C SER A 363 27.79 -3.14 -24.79
N ILE A 364 29.00 -3.14 -24.19
CA ILE A 364 30.07 -4.06 -24.58
C ILE A 364 29.65 -5.52 -24.36
N GLY A 365 29.03 -5.83 -23.21
CA GLY A 365 28.56 -7.19 -22.91
C GLY A 365 27.54 -7.72 -23.92
N VAL A 366 26.55 -6.89 -24.31
CA VAL A 366 25.53 -7.26 -25.31
C VAL A 366 26.16 -7.50 -26.68
N VAL A 367 27.09 -6.64 -27.11
CA VAL A 367 27.78 -6.80 -28.40
C VAL A 367 28.60 -8.10 -28.40
N VAL A 368 29.36 -8.37 -27.33
CA VAL A 368 30.15 -9.61 -27.21
C VAL A 368 29.25 -10.84 -27.24
N ALA A 369 28.13 -10.85 -26.51
CA ALA A 369 27.18 -11.96 -26.51
C ALA A 369 26.57 -12.19 -27.90
N ALA A 370 26.14 -11.13 -28.58
CA ALA A 370 25.61 -11.22 -29.94
C ALA A 370 26.66 -11.74 -30.94
N SER A 371 27.91 -11.28 -30.84
CA SER A 371 29.00 -11.76 -31.68
C SER A 371 29.29 -13.25 -31.47
N ILE A 372 29.26 -13.74 -30.23
CA ILE A 372 29.44 -15.16 -29.91
C ILE A 372 28.29 -16.01 -30.49
N ILE A 373 27.04 -15.54 -30.37
CA ILE A 373 25.87 -16.23 -30.92
C ILE A 373 25.94 -16.32 -32.45
N ILE A 374 26.26 -15.20 -33.12
CA ILE A 374 26.39 -15.15 -34.58
C ILE A 374 27.52 -16.07 -35.05
N PHE A 375 28.67 -16.04 -34.37
CA PHE A 375 29.80 -16.91 -34.71
C PHE A 375 29.46 -18.39 -34.50
N GLY A 376 28.76 -18.73 -33.41
CA GLY A 376 28.28 -20.09 -33.14
C GLY A 376 27.34 -20.60 -34.23
N LEU A 377 26.38 -19.77 -34.66
CA LEU A 377 25.44 -20.10 -35.75
C LEU A 377 26.16 -20.31 -37.08
N LEU A 378 27.16 -19.47 -37.40
CA LEU A 378 27.97 -19.62 -38.62
C LEU A 378 28.76 -20.93 -38.62
N MET A 379 29.40 -21.29 -37.50
CA MET A 379 30.14 -22.55 -37.38
C MET A 379 29.20 -23.76 -37.49
N LEU A 380 28.01 -23.67 -36.93
CA LEU A 380 26.98 -24.72 -37.04
C LEU A 380 26.53 -24.91 -38.49
N MET A 381 26.29 -23.82 -39.22
CA MET A 381 25.93 -23.86 -40.64
C MET A 381 27.06 -24.46 -41.50
N LEU A 382 28.32 -24.13 -41.21
CA LEU A 382 29.48 -24.71 -41.90
C LEU A 382 29.61 -26.21 -41.62
N PHE A 383 29.32 -26.66 -40.38
CA PHE A 383 29.35 -28.08 -40.03
C PHE A 383 28.29 -28.89 -40.79
N PHE A 384 27.10 -28.34 -41.04
CA PHE A 384 26.05 -29.01 -41.83
C PHE A 384 26.25 -28.90 -43.35
N ALA A 385 27.22 -28.11 -43.82
CA ALA A 385 27.53 -27.93 -45.25
C ALA A 385 28.66 -28.83 -45.75
N ILE A 386 29.38 -29.52 -44.85
CA ILE A 386 30.42 -30.52 -45.11
C ILE A 386 29.79 -31.91 -44.89
#